data_AF-A0A0B4X0U8-F1
#
_entry.id   AF-A0A0B4X0U8-F1
#
_cell.length_a   1.000
_cell.length_b   1.000
_cell.length_c   1.000
_cell.angle_alpha   90.00
_cell.angle_beta   90.00
_cell.angle_gamma   90.00
#
_symmetry.space_group_name_H-M   'P 1'
#
loop_
_entity.id
_entity.type
_entity.pdbx_description
1 polymer ?
#
loop_
_entity_poly.entity_id
_entity_poly.type
_entity_poly.pdbx_seq_one_letter_code
_entity_poly.pdbx_strand_id
1 'polypeptide(L)'
;MFLFIIHFWWWEYRLGSLVVITFGVYLFLISFCCLFYFLSVLLFPTSIEEYGDYEDYFISRRTWFFGMLALTYAVDLGDTWLKGQAYVHALGREYLIRNLAYIVLCLVAAWTRNRRFHIAFVSLGLLYQISWIFRLYDVLG
;
A
#
# COMPACT_ATOMS: atom_id res chain seq x y z
N MET A 1 3.42 -0.51 7.79
CA MET A 1 3.85 -1.68 7.00
C MET A 1 3.18 -2.96 7.46
N PHE A 2 3.29 -3.36 8.72
CA PHE A 2 2.67 -4.58 9.26
C PHE A 2 1.18 -4.76 8.88
N LEU A 3 0.32 -3.79 9.21
CA LEU A 3 -1.12 -3.84 8.87
C LEU A 3 -1.37 -3.94 7.36
N PHE A 4 -0.54 -3.29 6.55
CA PHE A 4 -0.69 -3.30 5.10
C PHE A 4 -0.35 -4.68 4.53
N ILE A 5 0.70 -5.33 5.04
CA ILE A 5 1.06 -6.70 4.63
C ILE A 5 -0.03 -7.71 5.03
N ILE A 6 -0.59 -7.58 6.24
CA ILE A 6 -1.72 -8.43 6.66
C ILE A 6 -2.91 -8.25 5.72
N HIS A 7 -3.27 -7.00 5.45
CA HIS A 7 -4.37 -6.70 4.56
C HIS A 7 -4.12 -7.22 3.13
N PHE A 8 -2.89 -7.06 2.63
CA PHE A 8 -2.47 -7.58 1.33
C PHE A 8 -2.68 -9.10 1.25
N TRP A 9 -2.18 -9.88 2.21
CA TRP A 9 -2.36 -11.33 2.18
C TRP A 9 -3.82 -11.76 2.36
N TRP A 10 -4.58 -11.04 3.18
CA TRP A 10 -6.02 -11.25 3.30
C TRP A 10 -6.74 -11.01 1.96
N TRP A 11 -6.33 -9.97 1.25
CA TRP A 11 -6.85 -9.60 -0.06
C TRP A 11 -6.45 -10.61 -1.15
N GLU A 12 -5.21 -11.12 -1.11
CA GLU A 12 -4.68 -12.13 -2.02
C GLU A 12 -5.28 -13.52 -1.83
N TYR A 13 -5.89 -13.80 -0.67
CA TYR A 13 -6.65 -15.05 -0.49
C TYR A 13 -7.67 -15.27 -1.62
N ARG A 14 -8.30 -14.20 -2.11
CA ARG A 14 -9.26 -14.26 -3.23
C ARG A 14 -8.59 -14.53 -4.57
N LEU A 15 -7.29 -14.28 -4.73
CA LEU A 15 -6.55 -14.69 -5.93
C LEU A 15 -6.55 -16.23 -6.09
N GLY A 16 -6.59 -16.97 -4.98
CA GLY A 16 -6.74 -18.43 -4.97
C GLY A 16 -8.08 -18.95 -5.53
N SER A 17 -9.07 -18.06 -5.69
CA SER A 17 -10.34 -18.40 -6.37
C SER A 17 -10.27 -18.27 -7.90
N LEU A 18 -9.17 -17.75 -8.45
CA LEU A 18 -8.94 -17.74 -9.89
C LEU A 18 -8.74 -19.17 -10.40
N VAL A 19 -9.45 -19.51 -11.47
CA VAL A 19 -9.44 -20.86 -12.06
C VAL A 19 -8.06 -21.25 -12.60
N VAL A 20 -7.25 -20.28 -13.05
CA VAL A 20 -5.90 -20.51 -13.58
C VAL A 20 -4.98 -19.35 -13.19
N ILE A 21 -3.89 -19.65 -12.49
CA ILE A 21 -2.78 -18.72 -12.26
C ILE A 21 -1.73 -18.96 -13.33
N THR A 22 -1.59 -18.04 -14.28
CA THR A 22 -0.55 -18.11 -15.30
C THR A 22 0.80 -17.64 -14.75
N PHE A 23 1.90 -17.98 -15.43
CA PHE A 23 3.23 -17.49 -15.06
C PHE A 23 3.29 -15.96 -14.95
N GLY A 24 2.60 -15.23 -15.84
CA GLY A 24 2.55 -13.77 -15.80
C GLY A 24 1.87 -13.21 -14.54
N VAL A 25 0.76 -13.82 -14.12
CA VAL A 25 0.07 -13.45 -12.87
C VAL A 25 0.95 -13.77 -11.66
N TYR A 26 1.64 -14.91 -11.68
CA TYR A 26 2.57 -15.29 -10.62
C TYR A 26 3.77 -14.32 -10.53
N LEU A 27 4.38 -13.96 -11.66
CA LEU A 27 5.47 -12.99 -11.71
C LEU A 27 5.02 -11.62 -11.22
N PHE A 28 3.81 -11.19 -11.58
CA PHE A 28 3.21 -9.96 -11.10
C PHE A 28 3.05 -9.99 -9.57
N LEU A 29 2.49 -11.07 -9.01
CA LEU A 29 2.31 -11.24 -7.57
C LEU A 29 3.65 -11.18 -6.82
N ILE A 30 4.67 -11.89 -7.30
CA ILE A 30 6.02 -11.84 -6.71
C ILE A 30 6.60 -10.42 -6.79
N SER A 31 6.46 -9.75 -7.93
CA SER A 31 6.93 -8.37 -8.10
C SER A 31 6.21 -7.41 -7.15
N PHE A 32 4.91 -7.63 -6.91
CA PHE A 32 4.14 -6.86 -5.95
C PHE A 32 4.63 -7.09 -4.51
N CYS A 33 4.89 -8.34 -4.12
CA CYS A 33 5.52 -8.66 -2.83
C CYS A 33 6.88 -7.96 -2.64
N CYS A 34 7.69 -7.87 -3.70
CA CYS A 34 8.97 -7.14 -3.64
C CYS A 34 8.79 -5.65 -3.31
N LEU A 35 7.70 -5.01 -3.73
CA LEU A 35 7.43 -3.60 -3.37
C LEU A 35 7.26 -3.42 -1.85
N PHE A 36 6.59 -4.35 -1.16
CA PHE A 36 6.46 -4.31 0.30
C PHE A 36 7.80 -4.50 1.01
N TYR A 37 8.67 -5.35 0.46
CA TYR A 37 10.04 -5.47 0.96
C TYR A 37 10.80 -4.14 0.80
N PHE A 38 10.79 -3.53 -0.37
CA PHE A 38 11.46 -2.24 -0.61
C PHE A 38 10.89 -1.12 0.28
N LEU A 39 9.58 -1.06 0.48
CA LEU A 39 8.96 -0.12 1.42
C LEU A 39 9.45 -0.32 2.85
N SER A 40 9.62 -1.58 3.28
CA SER A 40 10.13 -1.90 4.60
C SER A 40 11.60 -1.48 4.75
N VAL A 41 12.42 -1.72 3.73
CA VAL A 41 13.83 -1.29 3.70
C VAL A 41 13.96 0.24 3.66
N LEU A 42 13.09 0.95 2.95
CA LEU A 42 13.11 2.41 2.92
C LEU A 42 12.62 3.05 4.23
N LEU A 43 11.81 2.31 4.99
CA LEU A 43 11.29 2.79 6.27
C LEU A 43 12.32 2.65 7.39
N PHE A 44 13.14 1.61 7.38
CA PHE A 44 14.09 1.33 8.47
C PHE A 44 15.54 1.60 8.03
N PRO A 45 16.27 2.48 8.73
CA PRO A 45 17.70 2.69 8.45
C PRO A 45 18.51 1.42 8.74
N THR A 46 19.58 1.21 7.97
CA THR A 46 20.54 0.12 8.19
C THR A 46 21.43 0.37 9.42
N SER A 47 21.69 1.63 9.75
CA SER A 47 22.38 2.08 10.95
C SER A 47 21.81 3.42 11.41
N ILE A 48 21.45 3.53 12.69
CA ILE A 48 20.97 4.79 13.29
C ILE A 48 22.16 5.69 13.65
N GLU A 49 23.36 5.13 13.83
CA GLU A 49 24.56 5.88 14.23
C GLU A 49 25.00 6.96 13.22
N GLU A 50 24.60 6.84 11.95
CA GLU A 50 24.93 7.81 10.89
C GLU A 50 23.88 8.95 10.77
N TYR A 51 22.69 8.76 11.33
CA TYR A 51 21.58 9.71 11.28
C TYR A 51 21.12 9.95 12.72
N GLY A 52 21.55 11.06 13.34
CA GLY A 52 21.33 11.34 14.76
C GLY A 52 19.89 11.15 15.27
N ASP A 53 18.88 11.23 14.40
CA ASP A 53 17.49 10.86 14.69
C ASP A 53 16.80 10.16 13.49
N TYR A 54 15.83 9.30 13.80
CA TYR A 54 14.99 8.61 12.82
C TYR A 54 14.12 9.57 12.01
N GLU A 55 13.67 10.68 12.61
CA GLU A 55 12.87 11.71 11.91
C GLU A 55 13.65 12.30 10.73
N ASP A 56 14.91 12.69 10.95
CA ASP A 56 15.77 13.27 9.92
C ASP A 56 16.09 12.26 8.82
N TYR A 57 16.35 11.00 9.19
CA TYR A 57 16.49 9.90 8.22
C TYR A 57 15.26 9.80 7.32
N PHE A 58 14.06 9.69 7.90
CA PHE A 58 12.84 9.51 7.12
C PHE A 58 12.55 10.71 6.22
N ILE A 59 12.71 11.93 6.74
CA ILE A 59 12.50 13.15 5.94
C ILE A 59 13.49 13.23 4.77
N SER A 60 14.72 12.75 4.92
CA SER A 60 15.69 12.70 3.82
C SER A 60 15.28 11.73 2.71
N ARG A 61 14.67 10.59 3.07
CA ARG A 61 14.26 9.52 2.13
C ARG A 61 12.78 9.55 1.74
N ARG A 62 12.00 10.50 2.26
CA ARG A 62 10.54 10.59 2.06
C ARG A 62 10.11 10.48 0.61
N THR A 63 10.84 11.10 -0.32
CA THR A 63 10.49 11.09 -1.75
C THR A 63 10.53 9.67 -2.31
N TRP A 64 11.54 8.87 -1.93
CA TRP A 64 11.63 7.46 -2.31
C TRP A 64 10.55 6.63 -1.62
N PHE A 65 10.35 6.82 -0.32
CA PHE A 65 9.35 6.07 0.43
C PHE A 65 7.93 6.31 -0.10
N PHE A 66 7.51 7.58 -0.20
CA PHE A 66 6.17 7.93 -0.68
C PHE A 66 6.00 7.70 -2.18
N GLY A 67 7.06 7.82 -2.98
CA GLY A 67 7.03 7.42 -4.39
C GLY A 67 6.79 5.92 -4.56
N MET A 68 7.50 5.10 -3.78
CA MET A 68 7.31 3.64 -3.76
C MET A 68 5.92 3.27 -3.23
N LEU A 69 5.41 4.01 -2.23
CA LEU A 69 4.08 3.79 -1.67
C LEU A 69 2.98 4.12 -2.70
N ALA A 70 3.13 5.21 -3.46
CA ALA A 70 2.25 5.55 -4.56
C ALA A 70 2.26 4.47 -5.66
N LEU A 71 3.44 3.96 -6.03
CA LEU A 71 3.56 2.84 -6.97
C LEU A 71 2.85 1.59 -6.46
N THR A 72 2.99 1.29 -5.17
CA THR A 72 2.33 0.14 -4.52
C THR A 72 0.80 0.25 -4.63
N TYR A 73 0.22 1.44 -4.39
CA TYR A 73 -1.22 1.67 -4.62
C TYR A 73 -1.64 1.58 -6.09
N ALA A 74 -0.78 1.99 -7.03
CA ALA A 74 -1.07 1.84 -8.46
C ALA A 74 -1.04 0.36 -8.89
N VAL A 75 -0.11 -0.42 -8.36
CA VAL A 75 -0.03 -1.87 -8.59
C VAL A 75 -1.21 -2.60 -7.94
N ASP A 76 -1.67 -2.18 -6.76
CA ASP A 76 -2.90 -2.69 -6.10
C ASP A 76 -4.14 -2.56 -6.99
N LEU A 77 -4.27 -1.45 -7.72
CA LEU A 77 -5.35 -1.28 -8.70
C LEU A 77 -5.24 -2.30 -9.85
N GLY A 78 -4.02 -2.55 -10.33
CA GLY A 78 -3.73 -3.56 -11.35
C GLY A 78 -4.05 -4.98 -10.87
N ASP A 79 -3.65 -5.33 -9.65
CA ASP A 79 -3.99 -6.58 -8.99
C ASP A 79 -5.52 -6.79 -8.94
N THR A 80 -6.22 -5.75 -8.51
CA THR A 80 -7.68 -5.78 -8.37
C THR A 80 -8.38 -5.96 -9.71
N TRP A 81 -7.83 -5.40 -10.78
CA TRP A 81 -8.32 -5.63 -12.14
C TRP A 81 -8.01 -7.05 -12.65
N LEU A 82 -6.86 -7.63 -12.29
CA LEU A 82 -6.53 -9.02 -12.61
C LEU A 82 -7.51 -10.02 -11.99
N LYS A 83 -8.09 -9.68 -10.83
CA LYS A 83 -9.16 -10.46 -10.17
C LYS A 83 -10.50 -10.44 -10.91
N GLY A 84 -10.64 -9.61 -11.94
CA GLY A 84 -11.77 -9.59 -12.86
C GLY A 84 -12.80 -8.50 -12.55
N GLN A 85 -13.54 -8.09 -13.60
CA GLN A 85 -14.44 -6.94 -13.56
C GLN A 85 -15.56 -7.07 -12.51
N ALA A 86 -16.09 -8.28 -12.30
CA ALA A 86 -17.13 -8.50 -11.29
C ALA A 86 -16.64 -8.17 -9.87
N TYR A 87 -15.38 -8.48 -9.56
CA TYR A 87 -14.77 -8.16 -8.28
C TYR A 87 -14.55 -6.64 -8.13
N VAL A 88 -14.06 -5.98 -9.18
CA VAL A 88 -13.90 -4.52 -9.22
C VAL A 88 -15.24 -3.81 -9.00
N HIS A 89 -16.30 -4.29 -9.63
CA HIS A 89 -17.65 -3.73 -9.47
C HIS A 89 -18.20 -3.96 -8.06
N ALA A 90 -17.95 -5.12 -7.45
CA ALA A 90 -18.37 -5.43 -6.09
C ALA A 90 -17.70 -4.53 -5.04
N LEU A 91 -16.46 -4.11 -5.27
CA LEU A 91 -15.73 -3.16 -4.42
C LEU A 91 -16.27 -1.72 -4.51
N GLY A 92 -16.99 -1.41 -5.59
CA GLY A 92 -17.63 -0.13 -5.80
C GLY A 92 -16.67 1.04 -6.06
N ARG A 93 -17.25 2.23 -6.22
CA ARG A 93 -16.50 3.46 -6.54
C ARG A 93 -15.66 3.97 -5.37
N GLU A 94 -16.03 3.64 -4.13
CA GLU A 94 -15.29 4.04 -2.93
C GLU A 94 -13.84 3.52 -2.99
N TYR A 95 -13.63 2.27 -3.40
CA TYR A 95 -12.31 1.66 -3.56
C TYR A 95 -11.42 2.45 -4.53
N LEU A 96 -11.94 2.78 -5.73
CA LEU A 96 -11.19 3.53 -6.74
C LEU A 96 -10.85 4.95 -6.26
N ILE A 97 -11.84 5.68 -5.73
CA ILE A 97 -11.64 7.04 -5.23
C ILE A 97 -10.61 7.05 -4.11
N ARG A 98 -10.69 6.08 -3.19
CA ARG A 98 -9.76 5.94 -2.09
C ARG A 98 -8.34 5.69 -2.57
N ASN A 99 -8.12 4.72 -3.46
CA ASN A 99 -6.76 4.41 -3.94
C ASN A 99 -6.16 5.56 -4.75
N LEU A 100 -6.95 6.23 -5.59
CA LEU A 100 -6.50 7.44 -6.29
C LEU A 100 -6.17 8.57 -5.30
N ALA A 101 -6.99 8.77 -4.26
CA ALA A 101 -6.70 9.74 -3.21
C ALA A 101 -5.38 9.41 -2.48
N TYR A 102 -5.13 8.14 -2.14
CA TYR A 102 -3.87 7.72 -1.53
C TYR A 102 -2.67 7.96 -2.45
N ILE A 103 -2.78 7.67 -3.75
CA ILE A 103 -1.72 7.96 -4.72
C ILE A 103 -1.40 9.45 -4.73
N VAL A 104 -2.42 10.32 -4.86
CA VAL A 104 -2.23 11.77 -4.87
C VAL A 104 -1.63 12.26 -3.55
N LEU A 105 -2.14 11.80 -2.41
CA LEU A 105 -1.61 12.17 -1.09
C LEU A 105 -0.16 11.71 -0.89
N CYS A 106 0.22 10.54 -1.41
CA CYS A 106 1.61 10.08 -1.41
C CYS A 106 2.50 10.99 -2.25
N LEU A 107 2.06 11.42 -3.43
CA LEU A 107 2.82 12.36 -4.26
C LEU A 107 2.99 13.72 -3.57
N VAL A 108 1.94 14.21 -2.89
CA VAL A 108 2.03 15.42 -2.05
C VAL A 108 3.01 15.19 -0.89
N ALA A 109 2.96 14.04 -0.23
CA ALA A 109 3.85 13.65 0.87
C ALA A 109 5.32 13.59 0.43
N ALA A 110 5.58 13.14 -0.80
CA ALA A 110 6.91 13.07 -1.39
C ALA A 110 7.51 14.46 -1.65
N TRP A 111 6.69 15.45 -1.98
CA TRP A 111 7.12 16.82 -2.25
C TRP A 111 7.24 17.66 -0.96
N THR A 112 6.25 17.57 -0.08
CA THR A 112 6.20 18.37 1.15
C THR A 112 7.19 17.87 2.22
N ARG A 113 7.73 18.81 3.01
CA ARG A 113 8.47 18.53 4.26
C ARG A 113 7.63 18.78 5.52
N ASN A 114 6.33 19.03 5.35
CA ASN A 114 5.47 19.36 6.47
C ASN A 114 5.20 18.13 7.34
N ARG A 115 5.84 18.08 8.52
CA ARG A 115 5.66 17.03 9.51
C ARG A 115 4.21 16.80 9.90
N ARG A 116 3.42 17.86 10.09
CA ARG A 116 2.00 17.74 10.47
C ARG A 116 1.20 17.04 9.37
N PHE A 117 1.55 17.30 8.11
CA PHE A 117 0.95 16.60 6.98
C PHE A 117 1.30 15.10 6.99
N HIS A 118 2.57 14.73 7.18
CA HIS A 118 2.96 13.32 7.24
C HIS A 118 2.29 12.56 8.40
N ILE A 119 2.27 13.17 9.59
CA ILE A 119 1.60 12.57 10.77
C ILE A 119 0.10 12.41 10.49
N ALA A 120 -0.58 13.48 10.06
CA ALA A 120 -2.01 13.43 9.76
C ALA A 120 -2.32 12.39 8.68
N PHE A 121 -1.52 12.36 7.60
CA PHE A 121 -1.68 11.42 6.51
C PHE A 121 -1.57 9.96 6.98
N VAL A 122 -0.52 9.63 7.73
CA VAL A 122 -0.31 8.27 8.24
C VAL A 122 -1.37 7.90 9.28
N SER A 123 -1.67 8.76 10.24
CA SER A 123 -2.66 8.48 11.29
C SER A 123 -4.07 8.31 10.73
N LEU A 124 -4.53 9.23 9.87
CA LEU A 124 -5.85 9.13 9.24
C LEU A 124 -5.90 7.93 8.30
N GLY A 125 -4.82 7.68 7.55
CA GLY A 125 -4.71 6.53 6.66
C GLY A 125 -4.83 5.20 7.41
N LEU A 126 -4.15 5.06 8.56
CA LEU A 126 -4.25 3.87 9.41
C LEU A 126 -5.66 3.68 9.98
N LEU A 127 -6.27 4.74 10.51
CA LEU A 127 -7.64 4.67 11.04
C LEU A 127 -8.64 4.26 9.96
N TYR A 128 -8.52 4.86 8.77
CA TYR A 128 -9.35 4.49 7.64
C TYR A 128 -9.11 3.05 7.21
N GLN A 129 -7.85 2.60 7.14
CA GLN A 129 -7.49 1.23 6.77
C GLN A 129 -8.09 0.21 7.73
N ILE A 130 -8.00 0.45 9.04
CA ILE A 130 -8.64 -0.40 10.06
C ILE A 130 -10.15 -0.44 9.85
N SER A 131 -10.78 0.73 9.68
CA SER A 131 -12.22 0.81 9.45
C SER A 131 -12.64 0.07 8.17
N TRP A 132 -11.84 0.16 7.10
CA TRP A 132 -12.09 -0.56 5.85
C TRP A 132 -12.02 -2.08 6.01
N ILE A 133 -11.01 -2.58 6.72
CA ILE A 133 -10.84 -4.01 7.01
C ILE A 133 -12.10 -4.54 7.70
N PHE A 134 -12.56 -3.89 8.77
CA PHE A 134 -13.75 -4.36 9.51
C PHE A 134 -15.06 -4.16 8.74
N ARG A 135 -15.17 -3.18 7.83
CA ARG A 135 -16.43 -2.98 7.07
C ARG A 135 -16.61 -3.96 5.92
N LEU A 136 -15.53 -4.29 5.21
CA LEU A 136 -15.62 -5.02 3.95
C LEU A 136 -15.03 -6.44 4.01
N TYR A 137 -14.22 -6.72 5.04
CA TYR A 137 -13.38 -7.91 5.13
C TYR A 137 -13.47 -8.64 6.47
N ASP A 138 -14.51 -8.40 7.26
CA ASP A 138 -14.66 -9.02 8.59
C ASP A 138 -14.78 -10.56 8.53
N VAL A 139 -15.24 -11.10 7.39
CA VAL A 139 -15.44 -12.54 7.18
C VAL A 139 -14.88 -12.98 5.82
N LEU A 140 -14.12 -14.07 5.80
CA LEU A 140 -13.82 -14.82 4.58
C LEU A 140 -15.06 -15.64 4.22
N GLY A 141 -15.81 -15.18 3.22
CA GLY A 141 -16.92 -15.90 2.61
C GLY A 141 -16.58 -16.38 1.21
#